data_AF-A0A3L6JFN4-F1
#
_entry.id   AF-A0A3L6JFN4-F1
#
_cell.length_a   1.000
_cell.length_b   1.000
_cell.length_c   1.000
_cell.angle_alpha   90.00
_cell.angle_beta   90.00
_cell.angle_gamma   90.00
#
_symmetry.space_group_name_H-M   'P 1'
#
loop_
_entity.id
_entity.type
_entity.pdbx_description
1 polymer ?
#
loop_
_entity_poly.entity_id
_entity_poly.type
_entity_poly.pdbx_seq_one_letter_code
_entity_poly.pdbx_strand_id
1 'polypeptide(L)'
;MTEVAESSPESIEFLRAKLRELKIQSRDELDALRHDRDQMREYKQIRDDHNKEVKSLIESVKAEREERDRINQEITEAKERRKAIHAQLASIYDEIRELRSNLVGSPSTDQRRMMRRVEELEWKQQTEQLSRDEEYSIVEEIARIEAQLVKIGQEKEKQDRISEARRLARKLKEEASEVHEKVLSLSEQSQIHHQEVVRIRPQLEEYKKSADTAHKNFVEWLKKVKEGEARLKEQRTQIEDIQTKLRKQTVEKRDEERDEQRQHQKAQERERVESAVEKLQSGKRLTFDEFILAQRTVTDDKKRSKKKAHDAEKVEEAAASTTEAKATPDFEPDDELESILDESESKPDTEPSSDNETEQQQ
;
A
#
# COMPACT_ATOMS: atom_id res chain seq x y z
N MET A 1 0.25 -70.99 -30.58
CA MET A 1 0.13 -69.52 -30.81
C MET A 1 -0.88 -68.98 -29.81
N THR A 2 -0.49 -68.87 -28.54
CA THR A 2 -1.36 -68.45 -27.42
C THR A 2 -0.50 -67.73 -26.37
N GLU A 3 0.20 -66.67 -26.76
CA GLU A 3 1.03 -65.86 -25.84
C GLU A 3 0.64 -64.37 -25.86
N VAL A 4 -0.51 -63.99 -26.43
CA VAL A 4 -0.87 -62.56 -26.59
C VAL A 4 -1.87 -62.06 -25.52
N ALA A 5 -2.44 -62.92 -24.69
CA ALA A 5 -3.52 -62.52 -23.77
C ALA A 5 -3.08 -62.11 -22.35
N GLU A 6 -1.86 -62.43 -21.90
CA GLU A 6 -1.46 -62.24 -20.50
C GLU A 6 -0.77 -60.89 -20.18
N SER A 7 -0.39 -60.10 -21.19
CA SER A 7 0.31 -58.81 -21.00
C SER A 7 -0.60 -57.58 -20.84
N SER A 8 -1.89 -57.72 -21.16
CA SER A 8 -2.89 -56.64 -21.03
C SER A 8 -3.55 -56.44 -19.64
N PRO A 9 -3.65 -57.43 -18.72
CA PRO A 9 -4.16 -57.19 -17.37
C PRO A 9 -3.14 -56.47 -16.48
N GLU A 10 -1.85 -56.79 -16.59
CA GLU A 10 -0.77 -56.22 -15.78
C GLU A 10 -0.62 -54.71 -15.97
N SER A 11 -0.87 -54.20 -17.18
CA SER A 11 -0.81 -52.77 -17.50
C SER A 11 -1.96 -51.97 -16.85
N ILE A 12 -3.17 -52.54 -16.76
CA ILE A 12 -4.31 -51.89 -16.08
C ILE A 12 -4.09 -51.88 -14.57
N GLU A 13 -3.62 -53.00 -14.01
CA GLU A 13 -3.32 -53.09 -12.58
C GLU A 13 -2.19 -52.14 -12.19
N PHE A 14 -1.16 -52.01 -13.03
CA PHE A 14 -0.10 -51.03 -12.87
C PHE A 14 -0.62 -49.59 -12.89
N LEU A 15 -1.46 -49.23 -13.86
CA LEU A 15 -2.07 -47.89 -13.92
C LEU A 15 -2.98 -47.61 -12.72
N ARG A 16 -3.72 -48.62 -12.23
CA ARG A 16 -4.52 -48.51 -11.00
C ARG A 16 -3.66 -48.36 -9.76
N ALA A 17 -2.54 -49.07 -9.66
CA ALA A 17 -1.59 -48.94 -8.56
C ALA A 17 -0.96 -47.54 -8.54
N LYS A 18 -0.47 -47.07 -9.69
CA LYS A 18 0.08 -45.71 -9.85
C LYS A 18 -0.95 -44.63 -9.51
N LEU A 19 -2.22 -44.83 -9.88
CA LEU A 19 -3.31 -43.92 -9.52
C LEU A 19 -3.60 -43.91 -8.01
N ARG A 20 -3.49 -45.05 -7.33
CA ARG A 20 -3.61 -45.09 -5.85
C ARG A 20 -2.46 -44.35 -5.19
N GLU A 21 -1.24 -44.55 -5.65
CA GLU A 21 -0.05 -43.88 -5.13
C GLU A 21 -0.14 -42.36 -5.31
N LEU A 22 -0.45 -41.88 -6.51
CA LEU A 22 -0.63 -40.45 -6.79
C LEU A 22 -1.75 -39.82 -5.95
N LYS A 23 -2.81 -40.58 -5.67
CA LYS A 23 -3.89 -40.10 -4.77
C LYS A 23 -3.43 -39.97 -3.32
N ILE A 24 -2.60 -40.89 -2.84
CA ILE A 24 -2.04 -40.81 -1.48
C ILE A 24 -1.07 -39.62 -1.41
N GLN A 25 -0.16 -39.49 -2.37
CA GLN A 25 0.76 -38.35 -2.46
C GLN A 25 0.02 -37.02 -2.52
N SER A 26 -1.04 -36.92 -3.33
CA SER A 26 -1.86 -35.72 -3.41
C SER A 26 -2.62 -35.40 -2.11
N ARG A 27 -3.02 -36.43 -1.34
CA ARG A 27 -3.64 -36.22 -0.02
C ARG A 27 -2.62 -35.67 0.96
N ASP A 28 -1.43 -36.28 1.03
CA ASP A 28 -0.40 -35.88 1.98
C ASP A 28 0.14 -34.48 1.64
N GLU A 29 0.25 -34.14 0.35
CA GLU A 29 0.54 -32.77 -0.11
C GLU A 29 -0.57 -31.76 0.22
N LEU A 30 -1.84 -32.16 0.16
CA LEU A 30 -2.96 -31.31 0.59
C LEU A 30 -2.91 -31.02 2.09
N ASP A 31 -2.53 -32.00 2.91
CA ASP A 31 -2.39 -31.81 4.36
C ASP A 31 -1.20 -30.89 4.68
N ALA A 32 -0.07 -31.07 3.99
CA ALA A 32 1.06 -30.14 4.08
C ALA A 32 0.68 -28.73 3.64
N LEU A 33 -0.05 -28.59 2.53
CA LEU A 33 -0.50 -27.29 2.03
C LEU A 33 -1.46 -26.59 3.00
N ARG A 34 -2.34 -27.35 3.68
CA ARG A 34 -3.21 -26.80 4.72
C ARG A 34 -2.38 -26.22 5.86
N HIS A 35 -1.39 -26.97 6.35
CA HIS A 35 -0.50 -26.50 7.40
C HIS A 35 0.26 -25.22 6.98
N ASP A 36 0.86 -25.23 5.79
CA ASP A 36 1.60 -24.08 5.26
C ASP A 36 0.70 -22.85 5.09
N ARG A 37 -0.56 -23.04 4.68
CA ARG A 37 -1.54 -21.96 4.56
C ARG A 37 -1.95 -21.41 5.92
N ASP A 38 -2.10 -22.26 6.92
CA ASP A 38 -2.45 -21.82 8.27
C ASP A 38 -1.29 -21.04 8.90
N GLN A 39 -0.04 -21.51 8.74
CA GLN A 39 1.16 -20.74 9.09
C GLN A 39 1.24 -19.40 8.35
N MET A 40 0.96 -19.39 7.04
CA MET A 40 0.91 -18.15 6.25
C MET A 40 -0.13 -17.16 6.83
N ARG A 41 -1.30 -17.65 7.24
CA ARG A 41 -2.36 -16.81 7.84
C ARG A 41 -1.94 -16.24 9.19
N GLU A 42 -1.30 -17.05 10.03
CA GLU A 42 -0.77 -16.60 11.33
C GLU A 42 0.26 -15.47 11.16
N TYR A 43 1.27 -15.66 10.30
CA TYR A 43 2.27 -14.61 10.05
C TYR A 43 1.68 -13.37 9.38
N LYS A 44 0.64 -13.55 8.54
CA LYS A 44 -0.10 -12.40 7.97
C LYS A 44 -0.79 -11.61 9.07
N GLN A 45 -1.47 -12.28 10.00
CA GLN A 45 -2.18 -11.64 11.10
C GLN A 45 -1.20 -10.92 12.03
N ILE A 46 -0.11 -11.59 12.44
CA ILE A 46 0.94 -11.00 13.28
C ILE A 46 1.53 -9.75 12.61
N ARG A 47 1.80 -9.81 11.30
CA ARG A 47 2.27 -8.65 10.53
C ARG A 47 1.27 -7.51 10.56
N ASP A 48 -0.01 -7.81 10.32
CA ASP A 48 -1.07 -6.80 10.24
C ASP A 48 -1.32 -6.15 11.62
N ASP A 49 -1.28 -6.93 12.69
CA ASP A 49 -1.39 -6.46 14.08
C ASP A 49 -0.20 -5.57 14.46
N HIS A 50 1.04 -6.02 14.20
CA HIS A 50 2.23 -5.19 14.45
C HIS A 50 2.24 -3.92 13.60
N ASN A 51 1.81 -3.97 12.34
CA ASN A 51 1.69 -2.77 11.51
C ASN A 51 0.64 -1.79 12.04
N LYS A 52 -0.43 -2.29 12.65
CA LYS A 52 -1.43 -1.45 13.31
C LYS A 52 -0.84 -0.75 14.55
N GLU A 53 -0.09 -1.47 15.37
CA GLU A 53 0.61 -0.90 16.53
C GLU A 53 1.71 0.09 16.10
N VAL A 54 2.44 -0.19 15.03
CA VAL A 54 3.41 0.76 14.46
C VAL A 54 2.72 2.06 14.04
N LYS A 55 1.54 1.98 13.41
CA LYS A 55 0.78 3.17 13.01
C LYS A 55 0.29 3.96 14.23
N SER A 56 -0.29 3.31 15.23
CA SER A 56 -0.77 3.98 16.45
C SER A 56 0.38 4.67 17.20
N LEU A 57 1.54 4.02 17.31
CA LEU A 57 2.73 4.60 17.94
C LEU A 57 3.30 5.76 17.14
N ILE A 58 3.29 5.69 15.80
CA ILE A 58 3.70 6.82 14.94
C ILE A 58 2.76 8.03 15.12
N GLU A 59 1.46 7.79 15.15
CA GLU A 59 0.47 8.85 15.39
C GLU A 59 0.65 9.48 16.77
N SER A 60 0.86 8.68 17.81
CA SER A 60 1.15 9.18 19.16
C SER A 60 2.45 10.00 19.19
N VAL A 61 3.55 9.52 18.60
CA VAL A 61 4.80 10.29 18.50
C VAL A 61 4.62 11.59 17.73
N LYS A 62 3.81 11.59 16.68
CA LYS A 62 3.51 12.78 15.89
C LYS A 62 2.75 13.81 16.74
N ALA A 63 1.71 13.39 17.45
CA ALA A 63 0.93 14.25 18.34
C ALA A 63 1.78 14.85 19.46
N GLU A 64 2.60 14.04 20.14
CA GLU A 64 3.52 14.50 21.19
C GLU A 64 4.57 15.49 20.64
N ARG A 65 5.03 15.27 19.41
CA ARG A 65 5.96 16.18 18.74
C ARG A 65 5.30 17.51 18.39
N GLU A 66 4.07 17.50 17.89
CA GLU A 66 3.32 18.70 17.55
C GLU A 66 3.06 19.56 18.80
N GLU A 67 2.65 18.94 19.91
CA GLU A 67 2.44 19.66 21.17
C GLU A 67 3.74 20.21 21.73
N ARG A 68 4.83 19.43 21.69
CA ARG A 68 6.17 19.92 22.06
C ARG A 68 6.59 21.12 21.20
N ASP A 69 6.38 21.06 19.90
CA ASP A 69 6.79 22.12 18.97
C ASP A 69 5.96 23.39 19.20
N ARG A 70 4.66 23.25 19.50
CA ARG A 70 3.80 24.36 19.94
C ARG A 70 4.29 24.99 21.24
N ILE A 71 4.57 24.19 22.27
CA ILE A 71 5.08 24.69 23.55
C ILE A 71 6.44 25.39 23.36
N ASN A 72 7.31 24.86 22.49
CA ASN A 72 8.58 25.49 22.17
C ASN A 72 8.40 26.86 21.52
N GLN A 73 7.40 27.04 20.65
CA GLN A 73 7.04 28.35 20.11
C GLN A 73 6.61 29.30 21.22
N GLU A 74 5.74 28.86 22.13
CA GLU A 74 5.31 29.68 23.28
C GLU A 74 6.49 30.05 24.20
N ILE A 75 7.45 29.14 24.41
CA ILE A 75 8.69 29.41 25.14
C ILE A 75 9.52 30.46 24.43
N THR A 76 9.67 30.40 23.10
CA THR A 76 10.42 31.40 22.35
C THR A 76 9.78 32.79 22.44
N GLU A 77 8.47 32.90 22.27
CA GLU A 77 7.74 34.16 22.43
C GLU A 77 7.89 34.72 23.85
N ALA A 78 7.76 33.86 24.87
CA ALA A 78 7.91 34.28 26.26
C ALA A 78 9.35 34.75 26.57
N LYS A 79 10.37 34.10 25.99
CA LYS A 79 11.77 34.54 26.08
C LYS A 79 12.00 35.88 25.39
N GLU A 80 11.38 36.11 24.25
CA GLU A 80 11.44 37.40 23.54
C GLU A 80 10.77 38.52 24.34
N ARG A 81 9.57 38.28 24.89
CA ARG A 81 8.91 39.24 25.80
C ARG A 81 9.79 39.56 27.00
N ARG A 82 10.38 38.54 27.64
CA ARG A 82 11.32 38.74 28.75
C ARG A 82 12.52 39.58 28.34
N LYS A 83 13.09 39.34 27.15
CA LYS A 83 14.20 40.13 26.60
C LYS A 83 13.80 41.60 26.37
N ALA A 84 12.60 41.84 25.86
CA ALA A 84 12.06 43.19 25.68
C ALA A 84 11.90 43.92 27.02
N ILE A 85 11.36 43.25 28.04
CA ILE A 85 11.23 43.80 29.40
C ILE A 85 12.61 44.14 29.99
N HIS A 86 13.61 43.26 29.81
CA HIS A 86 14.98 43.55 30.26
C HIS A 86 15.60 44.74 29.55
N ALA A 87 15.33 44.93 28.25
CA ALA A 87 15.78 46.11 27.51
C ALA A 87 15.12 47.39 28.04
N GLN A 88 13.82 47.36 28.35
CA GLN A 88 13.11 48.47 28.99
C GLN A 88 13.66 48.77 30.38
N LEU A 89 13.93 47.74 31.18
CA LEU A 89 14.56 47.88 32.50
C LEU A 89 15.93 48.55 32.40
N ALA A 90 16.76 48.16 31.42
CA ALA A 90 18.06 48.78 31.18
C ALA A 90 17.91 50.29 30.89
N SER A 91 17.00 50.66 29.97
CA SER A 91 16.70 52.07 29.65
C SER A 91 16.30 52.87 30.89
N ILE A 92 15.39 52.33 31.71
CA ILE A 92 14.94 53.01 32.94
C ILE A 92 16.07 53.14 33.96
N TYR A 93 16.94 52.14 34.09
CA TYR A 93 18.10 52.23 34.98
C TYR A 93 19.12 53.27 34.50
N ASP A 94 19.31 53.40 33.19
CA ASP A 94 20.16 54.42 32.59
C ASP A 94 19.58 55.83 32.81
N GLU A 95 18.26 56.01 32.62
CA GLU A 95 17.56 57.26 32.95
C GLU A 95 17.71 57.62 34.44
N ILE A 96 17.53 56.64 35.34
CA ILE A 96 17.74 56.86 36.78
C ILE A 96 19.19 57.25 37.08
N ARG A 97 20.16 56.67 36.36
CA ARG A 97 21.58 56.97 36.53
C ARG A 97 21.91 58.39 36.10
N GLU A 98 21.39 58.82 34.95
CA GLU A 98 21.57 60.17 34.43
C GLU A 98 20.89 61.22 35.31
N LEU A 99 19.65 60.97 35.74
CA LEU A 99 18.94 61.85 36.67
C LEU A 99 19.66 61.96 38.03
N ARG A 100 20.30 60.87 38.48
CA ARG A 100 21.11 60.87 39.71
C ARG A 100 22.44 61.61 39.57
N SER A 101 23.15 61.49 38.44
CA SER A 101 24.40 62.23 38.23
C SER A 101 24.17 63.73 38.12
N ASN A 102 22.99 64.12 37.64
CA ASN A 102 22.55 65.50 37.53
C ASN A 102 21.92 66.05 38.84
N LEU A 103 21.95 65.25 39.92
CA LEU A 103 21.37 65.59 41.22
C LEU A 103 22.45 66.20 42.13
N VAL A 104 22.31 67.47 42.52
CA VAL A 104 23.15 68.21 43.45
C VAL A 104 22.38 68.41 44.77
N GLY A 105 22.52 67.45 45.70
CA GLY A 105 22.12 67.60 47.11
C GLY A 105 20.66 67.28 47.46
N SER A 106 20.36 67.22 48.77
CA SER A 106 19.03 66.90 49.31
C SER A 106 18.21 68.19 49.57
N PRO A 107 17.10 68.45 48.85
CA PRO A 107 16.46 69.78 48.84
C PRO A 107 15.52 70.08 50.04
N SER A 108 15.09 69.06 50.78
CA SER A 108 13.82 69.12 51.53
C SER A 108 13.84 69.98 52.81
N THR A 109 14.92 69.91 53.59
CA THR A 109 14.97 70.61 54.90
C THR A 109 15.34 72.08 54.74
N ASP A 110 16.20 72.41 53.77
CA ASP A 110 16.61 73.79 53.49
C ASP A 110 15.48 74.61 52.87
N GLN A 111 14.63 74.02 52.03
CA GLN A 111 13.53 74.72 51.38
C GLN A 111 12.56 75.39 52.37
N ARG A 112 12.14 74.65 53.41
CA ARG A 112 11.15 75.13 54.38
C ARG A 112 11.72 76.19 55.33
N ARG A 113 13.04 76.15 55.56
CA ARG A 113 13.77 77.16 56.33
C ARG A 113 13.97 78.43 55.51
N MET A 114 14.28 78.28 54.22
CA MET A 114 14.44 79.37 53.28
C MET A 114 13.13 80.11 53.00
N MET A 115 12.00 79.41 52.80
CA MET A 115 10.70 80.06 52.65
C MET A 115 10.32 80.91 53.87
N ARG A 116 10.50 80.36 55.09
CA ARG A 116 10.26 81.14 56.33
C ARG A 116 11.17 82.35 56.44
N ARG A 117 12.43 82.24 56.01
CA ARG A 117 13.38 83.35 56.02
C ARG A 117 12.96 84.45 55.03
N VAL A 118 12.43 84.09 53.87
CA VAL A 118 11.86 85.07 52.91
C VAL A 118 10.65 85.76 53.53
N GLU A 119 9.70 85.02 54.11
CA GLU A 119 8.53 85.61 54.79
C GLU A 119 8.93 86.57 55.93
N GLU A 120 9.95 86.22 56.73
CA GLU A 120 10.49 87.10 57.78
C GLU A 120 11.13 88.38 57.21
N LEU A 121 11.87 88.27 56.09
CA LEU A 121 12.54 89.39 55.44
C LEU A 121 11.53 90.33 54.74
N GLU A 122 10.52 89.78 54.08
CA GLU A 122 9.41 90.52 53.48
C GLU A 122 8.57 91.24 54.54
N TRP A 123 8.29 90.58 55.66
CA TRP A 123 7.57 91.20 56.78
C TRP A 123 8.35 92.40 57.35
N LYS A 124 9.66 92.25 57.55
CA LYS A 124 10.54 93.35 57.99
C LYS A 124 10.55 94.51 56.99
N GLN A 125 10.64 94.21 55.70
CA GLN A 125 10.57 95.24 54.66
C GLN A 125 9.24 96.02 54.69
N GLN A 126 8.11 95.36 54.99
CA GLN A 126 6.79 96.00 55.02
C GLN A 126 6.50 96.79 56.30
N THR A 127 7.11 96.41 57.44
CA THR A 127 6.72 96.93 58.77
C THR A 127 7.75 97.84 59.44
N GLU A 128 9.02 97.82 59.03
CA GLU A 128 10.10 98.64 59.63
C GLU A 128 10.49 99.83 58.73
N GLN A 129 10.83 100.99 59.34
CA GLN A 129 11.39 102.13 58.62
C GLN A 129 12.90 101.93 58.44
N LEU A 130 13.29 101.33 57.33
CA LEU A 130 14.67 100.93 57.02
C LEU A 130 15.46 102.06 56.34
N SER A 131 16.77 102.04 56.52
CA SER A 131 17.70 102.79 55.68
C SER A 131 17.67 102.25 54.24
N ARG A 132 17.92 103.11 53.25
CA ARG A 132 18.00 102.70 51.84
C ARG A 132 18.98 101.55 51.62
N ASP A 133 20.11 101.55 52.34
CA ASP A 133 21.14 100.51 52.22
C ASP A 133 20.70 99.17 52.85
N GLU A 134 19.92 99.21 53.94
CA GLU A 134 19.37 98.02 54.60
C GLU A 134 18.27 97.38 53.76
N GLU A 135 17.44 98.21 53.12
CA GLU A 135 16.41 97.75 52.19
C GLU A 135 17.03 97.06 50.95
N TYR A 136 18.11 97.63 50.38
CA TYR A 136 18.87 96.98 49.32
C TYR A 136 19.46 95.63 49.75
N SER A 137 20.01 95.53 50.96
CA SER A 137 20.54 94.29 51.50
C SER A 137 19.46 93.22 51.68
N ILE A 138 18.27 93.59 52.17
CA ILE A 138 17.14 92.68 52.33
C ILE A 138 16.66 92.15 50.97
N VAL A 139 16.52 93.04 49.97
CA VAL A 139 16.12 92.65 48.61
C VAL A 139 17.14 91.72 47.97
N GLU A 140 18.44 91.96 48.16
CA GLU A 140 19.49 91.07 47.65
C GLU A 140 19.47 89.69 48.34
N GLU A 141 19.22 89.65 49.65
CA GLU A 141 19.10 88.39 50.40
C GLU A 141 17.87 87.59 49.96
N ILE A 142 16.72 88.25 49.75
CA ILE A 142 15.50 87.64 49.20
C ILE A 142 15.79 87.07 47.80
N ALA A 143 16.37 87.86 46.88
CA ALA A 143 16.67 87.40 45.52
C ALA A 143 17.64 86.20 45.50
N ARG A 144 18.63 86.15 46.41
CA ARG A 144 19.51 84.98 46.56
C ARG A 144 18.75 83.75 47.04
N ILE A 145 17.89 83.90 48.05
CA ILE A 145 17.11 82.79 48.61
C ILE A 145 16.10 82.27 47.57
N GLU A 146 15.42 83.15 46.84
CA GLU A 146 14.51 82.78 45.74
C GLU A 146 15.23 82.01 44.63
N ALA A 147 16.43 82.46 44.21
CA ALA A 147 17.25 81.74 43.23
C ALA A 147 17.66 80.34 43.71
N GLN A 148 17.91 80.18 45.02
CA GLN A 148 18.16 78.87 45.63
C GLN A 148 16.89 78.02 45.69
N LEU A 149 15.73 78.62 45.97
CA LEU A 149 14.44 77.92 46.00
C LEU A 149 14.05 77.35 44.64
N VAL A 150 14.33 78.08 43.55
CA VAL A 150 14.11 77.60 42.17
C VAL A 150 14.96 76.37 41.87
N LYS A 151 16.25 76.37 42.25
CA LYS A 151 17.14 75.22 42.09
C LYS A 151 16.66 74.00 42.89
N ILE A 152 16.23 74.22 44.14
CA ILE A 152 15.61 73.21 44.99
C ILE A 152 14.34 72.62 44.35
N GLY A 153 13.51 73.46 43.73
CA GLY A 153 12.30 73.01 43.02
C GLY A 153 12.61 72.11 41.83
N GLN A 154 13.57 72.49 40.98
CA GLN A 154 14.06 71.66 39.87
C GLN A 154 14.62 70.31 40.35
N GLU A 155 15.29 70.34 41.49
CA GLU A 155 15.88 69.15 42.10
C GLU A 155 14.83 68.19 42.66
N LYS A 156 13.78 68.74 43.27
CA LYS A 156 12.62 67.96 43.72
C LYS A 156 11.90 67.30 42.55
N GLU A 157 11.71 68.01 41.44
CA GLU A 157 11.10 67.44 40.24
C GLU A 157 11.91 66.25 39.69
N LYS A 158 13.25 66.35 39.68
CA LYS A 158 14.11 65.20 39.33
C LYS A 158 13.96 64.05 40.31
N GLN A 159 13.86 64.32 41.62
CA GLN A 159 13.63 63.27 42.63
C GLN A 159 12.29 62.57 42.45
N ASP A 160 11.24 63.31 42.10
CA ASP A 160 9.92 62.76 41.81
C ASP A 160 9.98 61.88 40.55
N ARG A 161 10.65 62.34 39.48
CA ARG A 161 10.90 61.53 38.26
C ARG A 161 11.69 60.25 38.55
N ILE A 162 12.73 60.32 39.38
CA ILE A 162 13.50 59.14 39.81
C ILE A 162 12.59 58.17 40.60
N SER A 163 11.71 58.69 41.44
CA SER A 163 10.79 57.87 42.25
C SER A 163 9.77 57.14 41.38
N GLU A 164 9.24 57.82 40.36
CA GLU A 164 8.35 57.23 39.36
C GLU A 164 9.07 56.19 38.49
N ALA A 165 10.27 56.49 37.99
CA ALA A 165 11.10 55.55 37.23
C ALA A 165 11.40 54.28 38.05
N ARG A 166 11.70 54.42 39.35
CA ARG A 166 11.87 53.26 40.25
C ARG A 166 10.59 52.46 40.43
N ARG A 167 9.42 53.11 40.46
CA ARG A 167 8.13 52.42 40.55
C ARG A 167 7.86 51.61 39.28
N LEU A 168 8.14 52.18 38.11
CA LEU A 168 8.03 51.49 36.82
C LEU A 168 9.02 50.31 36.73
N ALA A 169 10.28 50.50 37.15
CA ALA A 169 11.27 49.42 37.17
C ALA A 169 10.85 48.26 38.10
N ARG A 170 10.20 48.53 39.24
CA ARG A 170 9.66 47.48 40.11
C ARG A 170 8.57 46.66 39.41
N LYS A 171 7.62 47.32 38.76
CA LYS A 171 6.55 46.66 37.99
C LYS A 171 7.09 45.78 36.87
N LEU A 172 8.00 46.31 36.06
CA LEU A 172 8.64 45.54 34.99
C LEU A 172 9.45 44.35 35.52
N LYS A 173 10.05 44.49 36.71
CA LYS A 173 10.76 43.37 37.34
C LYS A 173 9.80 42.26 37.80
N GLU A 174 8.64 42.62 38.33
CA GLU A 174 7.57 41.67 38.67
C GLU A 174 7.08 40.95 37.40
N GLU A 175 6.74 41.69 36.34
CA GLU A 175 6.35 41.12 35.04
C GLU A 175 7.44 40.19 34.45
N ALA A 176 8.72 40.59 34.52
CA ALA A 176 9.83 39.74 34.07
C ALA A 176 9.96 38.43 34.87
N SER A 177 9.57 38.46 36.15
CA SER A 177 9.62 37.31 37.04
C SER A 177 8.46 36.35 36.73
N GLU A 178 7.25 36.87 36.52
CA GLU A 178 6.09 36.09 36.07
C GLU A 178 6.34 35.42 34.70
N VAL A 179 6.92 36.15 33.74
CA VAL A 179 7.28 35.57 32.44
C VAL A 179 8.35 34.49 32.60
N HIS A 180 9.30 34.67 33.53
CA HIS A 180 10.31 33.65 33.80
C HIS A 180 9.71 32.38 34.39
N GLU A 181 8.80 32.49 35.36
CA GLU A 181 8.07 31.35 35.93
C GLU A 181 7.26 30.62 34.86
N LYS A 182 6.59 31.37 33.96
CA LYS A 182 5.89 30.79 32.82
C LYS A 182 6.81 30.04 31.85
N VAL A 183 8.01 30.56 31.59
CA VAL A 183 9.00 29.86 30.76
C VAL A 183 9.46 28.56 31.43
N LEU A 184 9.62 28.55 32.75
CA LEU A 184 10.01 27.34 33.49
C LEU A 184 8.92 26.28 33.42
N SER A 185 7.65 26.65 33.65
CA SER A 185 6.53 25.70 33.60
C SER A 185 6.32 25.13 32.18
N LEU A 186 6.37 25.98 31.15
CA LEU A 186 6.32 25.52 29.76
C LEU A 186 7.52 24.63 29.41
N SER A 187 8.71 24.94 29.92
CA SER A 187 9.90 24.12 29.69
C SER A 187 9.78 22.74 30.32
N GLU A 188 9.18 22.64 31.51
CA GLU A 188 8.90 21.36 32.15
C GLU A 188 7.88 20.54 31.35
N GLN A 189 6.80 21.18 30.87
CA GLN A 189 5.81 20.54 30.00
C GLN A 189 6.43 20.03 28.69
N SER A 190 7.22 20.87 28.00
CA SER A 190 7.94 20.48 26.78
C SER A 190 8.86 19.27 27.03
N GLN A 191 9.51 19.24 28.20
CA GLN A 191 10.39 18.14 28.57
C GLN A 191 9.60 16.83 28.80
N ILE A 192 8.40 16.88 29.36
CA ILE A 192 7.53 15.71 29.52
C ILE A 192 7.16 15.12 28.15
N HIS A 193 6.68 15.95 27.22
CA HIS A 193 6.37 15.51 25.85
C HIS A 193 7.60 14.93 25.14
N HIS A 194 8.78 15.54 25.34
CA HIS A 194 10.02 14.99 24.81
C HIS A 194 10.37 13.61 25.41
N GLN A 195 10.20 13.43 26.72
CA GLN A 195 10.44 12.14 27.38
C GLN A 195 9.49 11.05 26.88
N GLU A 196 8.21 11.37 26.63
CA GLU A 196 7.26 10.41 26.06
C GLU A 196 7.67 9.97 24.64
N VAL A 197 8.09 10.91 23.79
CA VAL A 197 8.64 10.57 22.46
C VAL A 197 9.86 9.65 22.58
N VAL A 198 10.75 9.92 23.53
CA VAL A 198 11.94 9.08 23.79
C VAL A 198 11.53 7.69 24.30
N ARG A 199 10.50 7.59 25.13
CA ARG A 199 9.96 6.31 25.65
C ARG A 199 9.33 5.45 24.56
N ILE A 200 8.59 6.06 23.64
CA ILE A 200 7.88 5.34 22.57
C ILE A 200 8.84 4.86 21.47
N ARG A 201 9.92 5.61 21.19
CA ARG A 201 10.84 5.32 20.08
C ARG A 201 11.43 3.88 20.09
N PRO A 202 11.92 3.33 21.22
CA PRO A 202 12.39 1.94 21.28
C PRO A 202 11.27 0.93 20.96
N GLN A 203 10.07 1.15 21.48
CA GLN A 203 8.91 0.28 21.24
C GLN A 203 8.52 0.28 19.76
N LEU A 204 8.52 1.46 19.14
CA LEU A 204 8.26 1.61 17.71
C LEU A 204 9.28 0.83 16.87
N GLU A 205 10.56 0.91 17.22
CA GLU A 205 11.63 0.19 16.52
C GLU A 205 11.51 -1.33 16.69
N GLU A 206 11.13 -1.80 17.88
CA GLU A 206 10.87 -3.21 18.15
C GLU A 206 9.70 -3.74 17.32
N TYR A 207 8.56 -3.05 17.33
CA TYR A 207 7.40 -3.45 16.54
C TYR A 207 7.66 -3.40 15.03
N LYS A 208 8.45 -2.44 14.54
CA LYS A 208 8.89 -2.41 13.14
C LYS A 208 9.72 -3.64 12.78
N LYS A 209 10.71 -3.98 13.60
CA LYS A 209 11.53 -5.18 13.39
C LYS A 209 10.68 -6.44 13.41
N SER A 210 9.75 -6.56 14.37
CA SER A 210 8.83 -7.70 14.45
C SER A 210 7.87 -7.77 13.27
N ALA A 211 7.39 -6.64 12.76
CA ALA A 211 6.57 -6.59 11.54
C ALA A 211 7.37 -7.03 10.31
N ASP A 212 8.63 -6.59 10.19
CA ASP A 212 9.52 -6.96 9.08
C ASP A 212 9.89 -8.44 9.10
N THR A 213 10.16 -9.02 10.27
CA THR A 213 10.42 -10.46 10.40
C THR A 213 9.17 -11.28 10.10
N ALA A 214 8.01 -10.88 10.61
CA ALA A 214 6.73 -11.52 10.27
C ALA A 214 6.43 -11.42 8.77
N HIS A 215 6.75 -10.29 8.13
CA HIS A 215 6.57 -10.12 6.69
C HIS A 215 7.49 -11.04 5.89
N LYS A 216 8.77 -11.17 6.26
CA LYS A 216 9.71 -12.10 5.63
C LYS A 216 9.21 -13.54 5.72
N ASN A 217 8.81 -13.97 6.91
CA ASN A 217 8.26 -15.31 7.13
C ASN A 217 6.98 -15.51 6.30
N PHE A 218 6.07 -14.53 6.27
CA PHE A 218 4.88 -14.58 5.43
C PHE A 218 5.22 -14.78 3.95
N VAL A 219 6.22 -14.07 3.41
CA VAL A 219 6.65 -14.20 2.01
C VAL A 219 7.25 -15.58 1.75
N GLU A 220 8.02 -16.13 2.67
CA GLU A 220 8.57 -17.49 2.56
C GLU A 220 7.47 -18.55 2.55
N TRP A 221 6.50 -18.46 3.47
CA TRP A 221 5.34 -19.35 3.48
C TRP A 221 4.47 -19.18 2.24
N LEU A 222 4.30 -17.96 1.73
CA LEU A 222 3.58 -17.71 0.48
C LEU A 222 4.26 -18.39 -0.72
N LYS A 223 5.59 -18.42 -0.77
CA LYS A 223 6.33 -19.18 -1.80
C LYS A 223 6.08 -20.67 -1.68
N LYS A 224 6.21 -21.25 -0.48
CA LYS A 224 5.93 -22.67 -0.23
C LYS A 224 4.52 -23.07 -0.62
N VAL A 225 3.52 -22.26 -0.28
CA VAL A 225 2.12 -22.50 -0.65
C VAL A 225 1.94 -22.46 -2.16
N LYS A 226 2.51 -21.49 -2.87
CA LYS A 226 2.44 -21.43 -4.34
C LYS A 226 3.11 -22.63 -5.01
N GLU A 227 4.27 -23.05 -4.49
CA GLU A 227 4.96 -24.25 -4.99
C GLU A 227 4.15 -25.52 -4.73
N GLY A 228 3.56 -25.66 -3.55
CA GLY A 228 2.67 -26.78 -3.22
C GLY A 228 1.39 -26.80 -4.07
N GLU A 229 0.78 -25.64 -4.33
CA GLU A 229 -0.37 -25.51 -5.24
C GLU A 229 -0.02 -25.91 -6.67
N ALA A 230 1.18 -25.54 -7.16
CA ALA A 230 1.65 -25.92 -8.48
C ALA A 230 1.87 -27.45 -8.58
N ARG A 231 2.53 -28.06 -7.59
CA ARG A 231 2.73 -29.53 -7.53
C ARG A 231 1.41 -30.28 -7.48
N LEU A 232 0.47 -29.83 -6.67
CA LEU A 232 -0.87 -30.43 -6.61
C LEU A 232 -1.64 -30.29 -7.92
N LYS A 233 -1.47 -29.17 -8.65
CA LYS A 233 -2.06 -29.00 -9.99
C LYS A 233 -1.47 -30.00 -10.97
N GLU A 234 -0.15 -30.18 -10.99
CA GLU A 234 0.52 -31.19 -11.81
C GLU A 234 0.04 -32.60 -11.48
N GLN A 235 -0.01 -32.98 -10.21
CA GLN A 235 -0.53 -34.28 -9.78
C GLN A 235 -1.99 -34.49 -10.19
N ARG A 236 -2.84 -33.46 -10.09
CA ARG A 236 -4.22 -33.52 -10.58
C ARG A 236 -4.28 -33.81 -12.07
N THR A 237 -3.47 -33.12 -12.89
CA THR A 237 -3.41 -33.39 -14.33
C THR A 237 -2.94 -34.82 -14.63
N GLN A 238 -1.93 -35.32 -13.89
CA GLN A 238 -1.47 -36.71 -14.04
C GLN A 238 -2.55 -37.73 -13.64
N ILE A 239 -3.31 -37.45 -12.58
CA ILE A 239 -4.44 -38.29 -12.15
C ILE A 239 -5.52 -38.29 -13.25
N GLU A 240 -5.86 -37.15 -13.82
CA GLU A 240 -6.82 -37.03 -14.93
C GLU A 240 -6.33 -37.79 -16.17
N ASP A 241 -5.06 -37.66 -16.55
CA ASP A 241 -4.44 -38.39 -17.66
C ASP A 241 -4.46 -39.91 -17.46
N ILE A 242 -4.16 -40.39 -16.25
CA ILE A 242 -4.23 -41.82 -15.95
C ILE A 242 -5.69 -42.29 -15.95
N GLN A 243 -6.63 -41.50 -15.44
CA GLN A 243 -8.06 -41.84 -15.47
C GLN A 243 -8.58 -41.91 -16.91
N THR A 244 -8.21 -40.99 -17.79
CA THR A 244 -8.60 -41.02 -19.20
C THR A 244 -8.00 -42.22 -19.92
N LYS A 245 -6.73 -42.55 -19.67
CA LYS A 245 -6.09 -43.78 -20.19
C LYS A 245 -6.80 -45.04 -19.69
N LEU A 246 -7.15 -45.10 -18.40
CA LEU A 246 -7.88 -46.24 -17.83
C LEU A 246 -9.26 -46.38 -18.49
N ARG A 247 -9.98 -45.27 -18.68
CA ARG A 247 -11.29 -45.27 -19.35
C ARG A 247 -11.18 -45.77 -20.78
N LYS A 248 -10.19 -45.30 -21.56
CA LYS A 248 -9.94 -45.76 -22.93
C LYS A 248 -9.68 -47.26 -22.98
N GLN A 249 -8.75 -47.76 -22.17
CA GLN A 249 -8.43 -49.19 -22.11
C GLN A 249 -9.61 -50.05 -21.65
N THR A 250 -10.47 -49.55 -20.74
CA THR A 250 -11.68 -50.29 -20.35
C THR A 250 -12.74 -50.32 -21.45
N VAL A 251 -12.84 -49.28 -22.27
CA VAL A 251 -13.76 -49.25 -23.42
C VAL A 251 -13.23 -50.14 -24.53
N GLU A 252 -11.94 -50.04 -24.85
CA GLU A 252 -11.25 -50.89 -25.83
C GLU A 252 -11.42 -52.38 -25.48
N LYS A 253 -11.12 -52.79 -24.24
CA LYS A 253 -11.35 -54.18 -23.80
C LYS A 253 -12.81 -54.62 -23.94
N ARG A 254 -13.76 -53.75 -23.61
CA ARG A 254 -15.19 -54.06 -23.74
C ARG A 254 -15.62 -54.20 -25.20
N ASP A 255 -15.05 -53.39 -26.09
CA ASP A 255 -15.33 -53.46 -27.52
C ASP A 255 -14.65 -54.67 -28.16
N GLU A 256 -13.43 -55.03 -27.74
CA GLU A 256 -12.75 -56.29 -28.08
C GLU A 256 -13.59 -57.49 -27.65
N GLU A 257 -14.04 -57.57 -26.39
CA GLU A 257 -14.92 -58.66 -25.92
C GLU A 257 -16.22 -58.74 -26.72
N ARG A 258 -16.81 -57.59 -27.09
CA ARG A 258 -18.00 -57.54 -27.95
C ARG A 258 -17.71 -58.02 -29.37
N ASP A 259 -16.55 -57.68 -29.92
CA ASP A 259 -16.13 -58.10 -31.24
C ASP A 259 -15.79 -59.58 -31.27
N GLU A 260 -15.13 -60.11 -30.25
CA GLU A 260 -14.92 -61.55 -30.06
C GLU A 260 -16.24 -62.31 -29.94
N GLN A 261 -17.20 -61.81 -29.15
CA GLN A 261 -18.54 -62.39 -29.08
C GLN A 261 -19.25 -62.35 -30.44
N ARG A 262 -19.16 -61.24 -31.17
CA ARG A 262 -19.71 -61.12 -32.53
C ARG A 262 -19.03 -62.08 -33.49
N GLN A 263 -17.72 -62.25 -33.41
CA GLN A 263 -16.97 -63.18 -34.25
C GLN A 263 -17.32 -64.62 -33.92
N HIS A 264 -17.43 -64.97 -32.63
CA HIS A 264 -17.81 -66.30 -32.19
C HIS A 264 -19.25 -66.63 -32.60
N GLN A 265 -20.20 -65.70 -32.47
CA GLN A 265 -21.57 -65.86 -32.99
C GLN A 265 -21.57 -66.07 -34.51
N LYS A 266 -20.81 -65.25 -35.27
CA LYS A 266 -20.67 -65.42 -36.72
C LYS A 266 -20.01 -66.74 -37.10
N ALA A 267 -19.04 -67.22 -36.33
CA ALA A 267 -18.38 -68.49 -36.55
C ALA A 267 -19.33 -69.66 -36.30
N GLN A 268 -20.11 -69.63 -35.22
CA GLN A 268 -21.16 -70.62 -34.94
C GLN A 268 -22.26 -70.60 -36.00
N GLU A 269 -22.67 -69.42 -36.47
CA GLU A 269 -23.61 -69.30 -37.58
C GLU A 269 -23.04 -69.89 -38.87
N ARG A 270 -21.77 -69.63 -39.18
CA ARG A 270 -21.08 -70.23 -40.34
C ARG A 270 -20.99 -71.74 -40.25
N GLU A 271 -20.61 -72.29 -39.10
CA GLU A 271 -20.54 -73.74 -38.88
C GLU A 271 -21.93 -74.41 -39.00
N ARG A 272 -22.98 -73.76 -38.48
CA ARG A 272 -24.37 -74.21 -38.66
C ARG A 272 -24.81 -74.17 -40.12
N VAL A 273 -24.37 -73.15 -40.86
CA VAL A 273 -24.65 -73.03 -42.29
C VAL A 273 -23.88 -74.07 -43.10
N GLU A 274 -22.59 -74.27 -42.84
CA GLU A 274 -21.73 -75.26 -43.51
C GLU A 274 -22.25 -76.68 -43.26
N SER A 275 -22.57 -77.03 -42.01
CA SER A 275 -23.18 -78.32 -41.69
C SER A 275 -24.55 -78.53 -42.33
N ALA A 276 -25.37 -77.48 -42.48
CA ALA A 276 -26.63 -77.55 -43.21
C ALA A 276 -26.42 -77.78 -44.72
N VAL A 277 -25.41 -77.12 -45.32
CA VAL A 277 -25.03 -77.33 -46.73
C VAL A 277 -24.48 -78.74 -46.96
N GLU A 278 -23.62 -79.25 -46.08
CA GLU A 278 -23.09 -80.62 -46.17
C GLU A 278 -24.19 -81.69 -46.02
N LYS A 279 -25.13 -81.50 -45.09
CA LYS A 279 -26.29 -82.41 -44.93
C LYS A 279 -27.20 -82.37 -46.17
N LEU A 280 -27.36 -81.21 -46.81
CA LEU A 280 -28.10 -81.05 -48.07
C LEU A 280 -27.39 -81.78 -49.22
N GLN A 281 -26.06 -81.62 -49.34
CA GLN A 281 -25.24 -82.29 -50.36
C GLN A 281 -25.17 -83.80 -50.17
N SER A 282 -25.20 -84.30 -48.93
CA SER A 282 -25.13 -85.73 -48.59
C SER A 282 -26.50 -86.42 -48.51
N GLY A 283 -27.60 -85.72 -48.80
CA GLY A 283 -28.95 -86.30 -48.89
C GLY A 283 -29.54 -86.80 -47.57
N LYS A 284 -29.01 -86.33 -46.43
CA LYS A 284 -29.50 -86.71 -45.09
C LYS A 284 -30.74 -85.88 -44.70
N ARG A 285 -31.58 -86.39 -43.78
CA ARG A 285 -32.79 -85.69 -43.33
C ARG A 285 -32.42 -84.36 -42.66
N LEU A 286 -32.84 -83.23 -43.25
CA LEU A 286 -32.73 -81.90 -42.66
C LEU A 286 -33.99 -81.54 -41.87
N THR A 287 -33.83 -80.68 -40.85
CA THR A 287 -34.96 -79.95 -40.26
C THR A 287 -35.37 -78.77 -41.16
N PHE A 288 -36.62 -78.29 -41.03
CA PHE A 288 -37.18 -77.23 -41.88
C PHE A 288 -36.36 -75.93 -41.79
N ASP A 289 -35.87 -75.59 -40.60
CA ASP A 289 -35.05 -74.39 -40.37
C ASP A 289 -33.64 -74.51 -40.97
N GLU A 290 -33.00 -75.69 -40.92
CA GLU A 290 -31.72 -75.97 -41.58
C GLU A 290 -31.85 -75.91 -43.11
N PHE A 291 -32.99 -76.35 -43.65
CA PHE A 291 -33.25 -76.34 -45.10
C PHE A 291 -33.37 -74.91 -45.64
N ILE A 292 -34.06 -74.02 -44.92
CA ILE A 292 -34.18 -72.60 -45.30
C ILE A 292 -32.81 -71.92 -45.25
N LEU A 293 -31.98 -72.22 -44.24
CA LEU A 293 -30.62 -71.67 -44.11
C LEU A 293 -29.73 -72.09 -45.29
N ALA A 294 -29.72 -73.37 -45.64
CA ALA A 294 -28.93 -73.89 -46.78
C ALA A 294 -29.47 -73.41 -48.15
N GLN A 295 -30.79 -73.27 -48.30
CA GLN A 295 -31.37 -72.72 -49.54
C GLN A 295 -31.03 -71.25 -49.73
N ARG A 296 -31.01 -70.47 -48.65
CA ARG A 296 -30.66 -69.05 -48.70
C ARG A 296 -29.20 -68.85 -49.13
N THR A 297 -28.25 -69.66 -48.68
CA THR A 297 -26.86 -69.58 -49.15
C THR A 297 -26.69 -69.99 -50.60
N VAL A 298 -27.33 -71.08 -51.04
CA VAL A 298 -27.27 -71.53 -52.44
C VAL A 298 -27.94 -70.53 -53.40
N THR A 299 -29.00 -69.85 -52.97
CA THR A 299 -29.68 -68.81 -53.75
C THR A 299 -28.92 -67.47 -53.74
N ASP A 300 -28.28 -67.13 -52.63
CA ASP A 300 -27.40 -65.95 -52.52
C ASP A 300 -26.09 -66.14 -53.31
N ASP A 301 -25.53 -67.35 -53.43
CA ASP A 301 -24.41 -67.65 -54.33
C ASP A 301 -24.82 -67.59 -55.80
N LYS A 302 -26.05 -68.00 -56.15
CA LYS A 302 -26.64 -67.77 -57.48
C LYS A 302 -26.87 -66.29 -57.78
N LYS A 303 -27.21 -65.47 -56.78
CA LYS A 303 -27.34 -64.01 -56.93
C LYS A 303 -25.98 -63.30 -56.99
N ARG A 304 -24.98 -63.71 -56.20
CA ARG A 304 -23.61 -63.19 -56.25
C ARG A 304 -22.90 -63.53 -57.55
N SER A 305 -23.09 -64.74 -58.08
CA SER A 305 -22.60 -65.13 -59.41
C SER A 305 -23.31 -64.36 -60.53
N LYS A 306 -24.63 -64.14 -60.45
CA LYS A 306 -25.35 -63.23 -61.36
C LYS A 306 -24.92 -61.76 -61.25
N LYS A 307 -24.60 -61.26 -60.04
CA LYS A 307 -24.13 -59.89 -59.84
C LYS A 307 -22.69 -59.70 -60.34
N LYS A 308 -21.80 -60.68 -60.13
CA LYS A 308 -20.46 -60.69 -60.74
C LYS A 308 -20.52 -60.82 -62.26
N ALA A 309 -21.45 -61.59 -62.81
CA ALA A 309 -21.69 -61.68 -64.24
C ALA A 309 -22.21 -60.34 -64.80
N HIS A 310 -23.20 -59.72 -64.15
CA HIS A 310 -23.74 -58.43 -64.55
C HIS A 310 -22.75 -57.26 -64.37
N ASP A 311 -21.90 -57.28 -63.34
CA ASP A 311 -20.82 -56.28 -63.18
C ASP A 311 -19.66 -56.52 -64.17
N ALA A 312 -19.43 -57.75 -64.64
CA ALA A 312 -18.50 -58.05 -65.73
C ALA A 312 -19.07 -57.64 -67.11
N GLU A 313 -20.36 -57.90 -67.36
CA GLU A 313 -21.09 -57.48 -68.57
C GLU A 313 -21.19 -55.96 -68.67
N LYS A 314 -21.36 -55.24 -67.54
CA LYS A 314 -21.35 -53.77 -67.51
C LYS A 314 -19.98 -53.15 -67.77
N VAL A 315 -18.90 -53.85 -67.42
CA VAL A 315 -17.52 -53.41 -67.67
C VAL A 315 -17.11 -53.73 -69.12
N GLU A 316 -17.69 -54.76 -69.76
CA GLU A 316 -17.52 -55.03 -71.20
C GLU A 316 -18.42 -54.15 -72.10
N GLU A 317 -19.68 -53.84 -71.73
CA GLU A 317 -20.56 -52.95 -72.50
C GLU A 317 -20.13 -51.46 -72.44
N ALA A 318 -19.49 -51.03 -71.35
CA ALA A 318 -18.94 -49.68 -71.24
C ALA A 318 -17.64 -49.47 -72.04
N ALA A 319 -17.00 -50.55 -72.53
CA ALA A 319 -15.76 -50.49 -73.32
C ALA A 319 -15.98 -50.56 -74.84
N ALA A 320 -17.20 -50.85 -75.32
CA ALA A 320 -17.51 -51.11 -76.74
C ALA A 320 -18.34 -50.02 -77.45
N SER A 321 -18.69 -48.93 -76.77
CA SER A 321 -19.44 -47.82 -77.36
C SER A 321 -18.88 -46.49 -76.85
N THR A 322 -17.85 -45.96 -77.54
CA THR A 322 -17.76 -44.61 -78.12
C THR A 322 -16.28 -44.26 -78.37
N THR A 323 -15.80 -44.55 -79.57
CA THR A 323 -14.66 -43.89 -80.21
C THR A 323 -15.20 -42.89 -81.25
N GLU A 324 -14.57 -41.71 -81.28
CA GLU A 324 -14.58 -40.65 -82.32
C GLU A 324 -15.71 -39.60 -82.35
N ALA A 325 -15.41 -38.41 -81.79
CA ALA A 325 -15.29 -37.10 -82.48
C ALA A 325 -15.38 -35.98 -81.41
N LYS A 326 -14.26 -35.35 -81.00
CA LYS A 326 -13.54 -34.21 -81.60
C LYS A 326 -14.25 -32.84 -81.42
N ALA A 327 -13.52 -31.94 -80.74
CA ALA A 327 -13.40 -30.48 -80.93
C ALA A 327 -13.72 -29.59 -79.71
N THR A 328 -12.64 -28.99 -79.21
CA THR A 328 -12.43 -27.60 -78.69
C THR A 328 -13.26 -26.49 -79.38
N PRO A 329 -13.20 -25.19 -79.00
CA PRO A 329 -12.42 -24.50 -77.94
C PRO A 329 -13.29 -23.47 -77.14
N ASP A 330 -12.61 -22.50 -76.51
CA ASP A 330 -13.08 -21.22 -75.98
C ASP A 330 -13.64 -21.24 -74.56
N PHE A 331 -13.36 -20.26 -73.71
CA PHE A 331 -12.46 -19.11 -73.72
C PHE A 331 -12.49 -18.67 -72.25
N GLU A 332 -11.29 -18.52 -71.71
CA GLU A 332 -10.79 -17.54 -70.74
C GLU A 332 -11.70 -16.67 -69.84
N PRO A 333 -11.09 -16.18 -68.74
CA PRO A 333 -11.70 -15.92 -67.45
C PRO A 333 -12.04 -14.44 -67.27
N ASP A 334 -12.78 -14.13 -66.22
CA ASP A 334 -12.79 -12.84 -65.53
C ASP A 334 -13.28 -13.17 -64.10
N ASP A 335 -12.52 -13.02 -63.03
CA ASP A 335 -11.84 -11.83 -62.50
C ASP A 335 -12.81 -10.64 -62.34
N GLU A 336 -13.21 -10.40 -61.09
CA GLU A 336 -13.41 -9.07 -60.49
C GLU A 336 -13.65 -9.29 -58.98
N LEU A 337 -12.66 -9.06 -58.11
CA LEU A 337 -12.21 -7.76 -57.57
C LEU A 337 -13.31 -6.97 -56.86
N GLU A 338 -13.23 -6.99 -55.53
CA GLU A 338 -13.28 -5.81 -54.64
C GLU A 338 -12.46 -6.23 -53.40
N SER A 339 -11.21 -5.81 -53.20
CA SER A 339 -10.73 -4.47 -52.81
C SER A 339 -11.54 -3.86 -51.67
N ILE A 340 -10.88 -3.63 -50.51
CA ILE A 340 -10.88 -2.36 -49.75
C ILE A 340 -10.11 -2.55 -48.41
N LEU A 341 -8.92 -1.90 -48.36
CA LEU A 341 -8.25 -1.16 -47.26
C LEU A 341 -7.91 -1.93 -45.96
N ASP A 342 -6.70 -1.97 -45.38
CA ASP A 342 -5.54 -1.05 -45.25
C ASP A 342 -5.84 0.44 -45.05
N GLU A 343 -5.79 0.83 -43.77
CA GLU A 343 -5.50 2.15 -43.17
C GLU A 343 -6.05 2.08 -41.73
N SER A 344 -5.50 2.63 -40.66
CA SER A 344 -4.25 3.30 -40.33
C SER A 344 -4.48 3.80 -38.88
N GLU A 345 -3.42 3.89 -38.09
CA GLU A 345 -3.24 4.95 -37.08
C GLU A 345 -4.23 5.10 -35.91
N SER A 346 -3.74 4.83 -34.69
CA SER A 346 -3.61 5.92 -33.71
C SER A 346 -2.63 5.53 -32.60
N LYS A 347 -1.35 5.83 -32.82
CA LYS A 347 -0.53 6.41 -31.75
C LYS A 347 -1.00 7.85 -31.54
N PRO A 348 -0.82 8.39 -30.34
CA PRO A 348 -0.35 9.77 -30.24
C PRO A 348 0.97 9.80 -29.47
N ASP A 349 2.06 10.00 -30.21
CA ASP A 349 3.28 10.66 -29.74
C ASP A 349 3.28 12.05 -30.37
N THR A 350 3.08 13.11 -29.60
CA THR A 350 3.57 14.48 -29.85
C THR A 350 3.19 15.33 -28.63
N GLU A 351 4.03 16.12 -27.98
CA GLU A 351 5.47 16.39 -27.99
C GLU A 351 5.72 17.28 -26.74
N PRO A 352 6.99 17.55 -26.39
CA PRO A 352 7.37 18.32 -25.22
C PRO A 352 7.55 19.82 -25.54
N SER A 353 7.23 20.67 -24.57
CA SER A 353 7.76 22.03 -24.43
C SER A 353 7.63 22.40 -22.95
N SER A 354 8.71 22.34 -22.19
CA SER A 354 9.68 23.43 -21.97
C SER A 354 9.14 24.55 -21.05
N ASP A 355 10.01 24.91 -20.11
CA ASP A 355 10.11 26.20 -19.41
C ASP A 355 9.29 26.41 -18.14
N ASN A 356 9.93 26.14 -17.00
CA ASN A 356 10.53 27.16 -16.12
C ASN A 356 11.13 26.47 -14.88
N GLU A 357 12.44 26.45 -14.69
CA GLU A 357 13.19 27.51 -13.97
C GLU A 357 12.42 28.10 -12.78
N THR A 358 12.75 27.67 -11.56
CA THR A 358 13.24 28.58 -10.51
C THR A 358 13.83 27.81 -9.32
N GLU A 359 15.12 28.08 -9.11
CA GLU A 359 15.72 28.49 -7.83
C GLU A 359 15.72 27.58 -6.58
N GLN A 360 16.97 27.32 -6.15
CA GLN A 360 17.48 27.56 -4.78
C GLN A 360 17.02 26.54 -3.71
N GLN A 361 17.86 26.02 -2.82
CA GLN A 361 18.94 26.64 -2.05
C GLN A 361 19.65 25.53 -1.24
N GLN A 362 20.96 25.73 -1.05
CA GLN A 362 21.77 25.47 0.16
C GLN A 362 21.94 24.05 0.72
#